data_AF-A0A7Z0IT20-F1
#
_entry.id   AF-A0A7Z0IT20-F1
#
_cell.length_a   1.000
_cell.length_b   1.000
_cell.length_c   1.000
_cell.angle_alpha   90.00
_cell.angle_beta   90.00
_cell.angle_gamma   90.00
#
_symmetry.space_group_name_H-M   'P 1'
#
loop_
_entity.id
_entity.type
_entity.pdbx_description
1 polymer ?
#
loop_
_entity_poly.entity_id
_entity_poly.type
_entity_poly.pdbx_seq_one_letter_code
_entity_poly.pdbx_strand_id
1 'polypeptide(L)'
;MSTASDPAAPAGQSGPRLGRPRISDRRRRTTQLEIAHEAVRLFMAKGVASTSAEEIANAAGMSTRTLWRYFSSKEQCVQPLLTAGIDGLVGRLRECLSDGSPSDLLREGALVAFATAGELDSLRGLVRLTRTEPGLRAVWLQGHDEAVREITHMLADRSGQSPDSLPVLVQGMVLNAALTAAVEHWAWADQEELSIDQAIRDALHLAACALPDLEC
;
A
#
# COMPACT_ATOMS: atom_id res chain seq x y z
N MET A 1 25.99 -70.17 -34.44
CA MET A 1 24.77 -69.36 -34.18
C MET A 1 24.92 -68.76 -32.79
N SER A 2 25.81 -67.77 -32.61
CA SER A 2 25.54 -66.32 -32.55
C SER A 2 24.37 -65.95 -31.64
N THR A 3 24.65 -65.82 -30.34
CA THR A 3 23.80 -65.13 -29.35
C THR A 3 24.58 -63.92 -28.85
N ALA A 4 24.30 -62.75 -29.43
CA ALA A 4 24.80 -61.47 -28.97
C ALA A 4 24.03 -61.07 -27.70
N SER A 5 24.74 -60.84 -26.60
CA SER A 5 24.21 -60.19 -25.41
C SER A 5 24.30 -58.67 -25.58
N ASP A 6 23.13 -58.03 -25.49
CA ASP A 6 22.94 -56.58 -25.43
C ASP A 6 23.61 -55.99 -24.18
N PRO A 7 24.37 -54.88 -24.27
CA PRO A 7 24.76 -54.12 -23.10
C PRO A 7 23.65 -53.15 -22.71
N ALA A 8 23.23 -53.24 -21.43
CA ALA A 8 22.20 -52.42 -20.81
C ALA A 8 22.49 -50.91 -20.94
N ALA A 9 21.47 -50.16 -21.38
CA ALA A 9 21.45 -48.70 -21.38
C ALA A 9 21.54 -48.13 -19.95
N PRO A 10 22.27 -47.03 -19.71
CA PRO A 10 22.31 -46.41 -18.40
C PRO A 10 20.98 -45.70 -18.12
N ALA A 11 20.40 -46.00 -16.96
CA ALA A 11 19.21 -45.35 -16.43
C ALA A 11 19.44 -43.83 -16.31
N GLY A 12 18.61 -43.05 -17.01
CA GLY A 12 18.57 -41.61 -16.91
C GLY A 12 18.26 -41.17 -15.48
N GLN A 13 19.24 -40.54 -14.83
CA GLN A 13 19.06 -39.89 -13.55
C GLN A 13 18.09 -38.71 -13.73
N SER A 14 16.84 -38.92 -13.31
CA SER A 14 15.87 -37.84 -13.16
C SER A 14 16.26 -37.03 -11.92
N GLY A 15 17.10 -36.00 -12.12
CA GLY A 15 17.42 -35.04 -11.07
C GLY A 15 16.14 -34.36 -10.55
N PRO A 16 16.13 -33.89 -9.29
CA PRO A 16 14.99 -33.17 -8.74
C PRO A 16 14.69 -31.98 -9.66
N ARG A 17 13.46 -31.90 -10.18
CA ARG A 17 12.97 -30.69 -10.83
C ARG A 17 12.97 -29.61 -9.77
N LEU A 18 14.05 -28.83 -9.71
CA LEU A 18 14.16 -27.62 -8.91
C LEU A 18 13.00 -26.72 -9.32
N GLY A 19 11.94 -26.75 -8.52
CA GLY A 19 10.78 -25.89 -8.72
C GLY A 19 11.25 -24.44 -8.84
N ARG A 20 10.66 -23.71 -9.78
CA ARG A 20 10.98 -22.30 -10.04
C ARG A 20 11.09 -21.54 -8.70
N PRO A 21 12.18 -20.78 -8.46
CA PRO A 21 12.39 -20.11 -7.19
C PRO A 21 11.18 -19.27 -6.78
N ARG A 22 10.75 -19.41 -5.51
CA ARG A 22 9.74 -18.52 -4.93
C ARG A 22 10.31 -17.09 -4.98
N ILE A 23 9.57 -16.18 -5.61
CA ILE A 23 9.92 -14.76 -5.65
C ILE A 23 10.01 -14.27 -4.21
N SER A 24 11.12 -13.61 -3.84
CA SER A 24 11.24 -13.01 -2.52
C SER A 24 10.24 -11.86 -2.35
N ASP A 25 9.75 -11.62 -1.14
CA ASP A 25 8.78 -10.54 -0.88
C ASP A 25 9.27 -9.18 -1.35
N ARG A 26 10.58 -8.92 -1.22
CA ARG A 26 11.21 -7.71 -1.77
C ARG A 26 11.03 -7.61 -3.28
N ARG A 27 11.33 -8.67 -4.03
CA ARG A 27 11.20 -8.68 -5.49
C ARG A 27 9.73 -8.57 -5.92
N ARG A 28 8.81 -9.16 -5.14
CA ARG A 28 7.37 -9.02 -5.35
C ARG A 28 6.93 -7.57 -5.20
N ARG A 29 7.30 -6.89 -4.11
CA ARG A 29 6.99 -5.48 -3.86
C ARG A 29 7.57 -4.56 -4.95
N THR A 30 8.83 -4.75 -5.34
CA THR A 30 9.43 -3.99 -6.46
C THR A 30 8.62 -4.14 -7.74
N THR A 31 8.25 -5.37 -8.10
CA THR A 31 7.45 -5.62 -9.31
C THR A 31 6.06 -4.98 -9.20
N GLN A 32 5.43 -5.02 -8.02
CA GLN A 32 4.12 -4.38 -7.79
C GLN A 32 4.19 -2.86 -7.94
N LEU A 33 5.26 -2.22 -7.46
CA LEU A 33 5.48 -0.78 -7.62
C LEU A 33 5.74 -0.40 -9.08
N GLU A 34 6.53 -1.18 -9.81
CA GLU A 34 6.74 -0.98 -11.26
C GLU A 34 5.41 -1.02 -12.04
N ILE A 35 4.57 -2.02 -11.76
CA ILE A 35 3.22 -2.13 -12.35
C ILE A 35 2.36 -0.92 -11.97
N ALA A 36 2.40 -0.50 -10.70
CA ALA A 36 1.61 0.61 -10.20
C ALA A 36 1.97 1.92 -10.92
N HIS A 37 3.26 2.20 -11.12
CA HIS A 37 3.70 3.38 -11.87
C HIS A 37 3.17 3.40 -13.30
N GLU A 38 3.22 2.28 -14.02
CA GLU A 38 2.67 2.20 -15.38
C GLU A 38 1.14 2.34 -15.41
N ALA A 39 0.45 1.76 -14.44
CA ALA A 39 -1.00 1.90 -14.31
C ALA A 39 -1.40 3.36 -14.06
N VAL A 40 -0.72 4.06 -13.13
CA VAL A 40 -0.96 5.49 -12.87
C VAL A 40 -0.69 6.31 -14.12
N ARG A 41 0.44 6.09 -14.79
CA ARG A 41 0.80 6.84 -15.99
C ARG A 41 -0.29 6.73 -17.07
N LEU A 42 -0.83 5.52 -17.29
CA LEU A 42 -1.91 5.29 -18.25
C LEU A 42 -3.24 5.90 -17.79
N PHE A 43 -3.60 5.74 -16.51
CA PHE A 43 -4.82 6.33 -15.94
C PHE A 43 -4.82 7.86 -16.04
N MET A 44 -3.69 8.52 -15.75
CA MET A 44 -3.56 9.97 -15.87
C MET A 44 -3.57 10.44 -17.33
N ALA A 45 -3.01 9.65 -18.26
CA ALA A 45 -2.90 10.05 -19.66
C ALA A 45 -4.24 9.96 -20.44
N LYS A 46 -5.08 8.96 -20.14
CA LYS A 46 -6.30 8.71 -20.94
C LYS A 46 -7.53 8.26 -20.15
N GLY A 47 -7.46 8.27 -18.83
CA GLY A 47 -8.54 7.87 -17.93
C GLY A 47 -8.54 6.37 -17.61
N VAL A 48 -9.20 6.02 -16.49
CA VAL A 48 -9.29 4.64 -15.99
C VAL A 48 -10.12 3.78 -16.93
N ALA A 49 -11.28 4.26 -17.37
CA ALA A 49 -12.18 3.53 -18.28
C ALA A 49 -11.49 3.14 -19.60
N SER A 50 -10.72 4.05 -20.20
CA SER A 50 -10.03 3.86 -21.48
C SER A 50 -8.73 3.04 -21.37
N THR A 51 -8.34 2.62 -20.17
CA THR A 51 -7.12 1.83 -19.94
C THR A 51 -7.48 0.36 -19.71
N SER A 52 -6.86 -0.54 -20.48
CA SER A 52 -7.04 -1.98 -20.34
C SER A 52 -5.91 -2.62 -19.50
N ALA A 53 -6.18 -3.80 -18.95
CA ALA A 53 -5.17 -4.58 -18.24
C ALA A 53 -4.04 -5.06 -19.17
N GLU A 54 -4.33 -5.26 -20.45
CA GLU A 54 -3.33 -5.65 -21.46
C GLU A 54 -2.34 -4.52 -21.71
N GLU A 55 -2.81 -3.26 -21.75
CA GLU A 55 -1.93 -2.11 -21.91
C GLU A 55 -1.03 -1.90 -20.69
N ILE A 56 -1.57 -2.07 -19.48
CA ILE A 56 -0.77 -2.03 -18.24
C ILE A 56 0.28 -3.14 -18.25
N ALA A 57 -0.11 -4.37 -18.60
CA ALA A 57 0.81 -5.50 -18.66
C ALA A 57 1.92 -5.28 -19.69
N ASN A 58 1.56 -4.82 -20.90
CA ASN A 58 2.50 -4.50 -21.97
C ASN A 58 3.47 -3.39 -21.57
N ALA A 59 2.97 -2.32 -20.94
CA ALA A 59 3.79 -1.23 -20.43
C ALA A 59 4.77 -1.71 -19.35
N ALA A 60 4.35 -2.63 -18.49
CA ALA A 60 5.21 -3.26 -17.48
C ALA A 60 6.04 -4.45 -18.01
N GLY A 61 6.09 -4.66 -19.34
CA GLY A 61 6.92 -5.69 -19.96
C GLY A 61 6.52 -7.14 -19.63
N MET A 62 5.24 -7.40 -19.34
CA MET A 62 4.75 -8.71 -18.93
C MET A 62 3.44 -9.12 -19.60
N SER A 63 3.09 -10.40 -19.51
CA SER A 63 1.77 -10.88 -19.97
C SER A 63 0.65 -10.49 -19.00
N THR A 64 -0.57 -10.32 -19.52
CA THR A 64 -1.78 -10.09 -18.69
C THR A 64 -1.99 -11.21 -17.67
N ARG A 65 -1.65 -12.46 -18.01
CA ARG A 65 -1.66 -13.58 -17.07
C ARG A 65 -0.70 -13.37 -15.90
N THR A 66 0.47 -12.79 -16.14
CA THR A 66 1.44 -12.45 -15.09
C THR A 66 0.90 -11.32 -14.22
N LEU A 67 0.32 -10.28 -14.82
CA LEU A 67 -0.32 -9.17 -14.11
C LEU A 67 -1.37 -9.67 -13.11
N TRP A 68 -2.25 -10.58 -13.55
CA TRP A 68 -3.29 -11.19 -12.71
C TRP A 68 -2.79 -12.11 -11.60
N ARG A 69 -1.49 -12.43 -11.55
CA ARG A 69 -0.88 -13.09 -10.38
C ARG A 69 -0.55 -12.09 -9.27
N TYR A 70 -0.48 -10.80 -9.58
CA TYR A 70 -0.18 -9.74 -8.61
C TYR A 70 -1.45 -9.02 -8.16
N PHE A 71 -2.41 -8.79 -9.06
CA PHE A 71 -3.58 -7.98 -8.82
C PHE A 71 -4.86 -8.65 -9.31
N SER A 72 -6.00 -8.35 -8.69
CA SER A 72 -7.31 -8.92 -9.04
C SER A 72 -8.09 -8.06 -10.04
N SER A 73 -7.71 -6.80 -10.25
CA SER A 73 -8.29 -5.89 -11.23
C SER A 73 -7.27 -4.85 -11.71
N LYS A 74 -7.59 -4.10 -12.77
CA LYS A 74 -6.73 -3.02 -13.25
C LYS A 74 -6.64 -1.88 -12.23
N GLU A 75 -7.73 -1.62 -11.50
CA GLU A 75 -7.79 -0.62 -10.44
C GLU A 75 -6.91 -1.01 -9.26
N GLN A 76 -6.86 -2.30 -8.90
CA GLN A 76 -5.98 -2.80 -7.84
C GLN A 76 -4.49 -2.64 -8.18
N CYS A 77 -4.12 -2.45 -9.46
CA CYS A 77 -2.73 -2.22 -9.84
C CYS A 77 -2.14 -0.96 -9.22
N VAL A 78 -2.96 0.05 -8.87
CA VAL A 78 -2.47 1.29 -8.25
C VAL A 78 -2.44 1.23 -6.71
N GLN A 79 -2.93 0.14 -6.09
CA GLN A 79 -2.95 -0.02 -4.63
C GLN A 79 -1.60 0.31 -3.99
N PRO A 80 -0.44 -0.19 -4.48
CA PRO A 80 0.85 0.07 -3.84
C PRO A 80 1.22 1.56 -3.72
N LEU A 81 0.79 2.40 -4.67
CA LEU A 81 1.02 3.84 -4.63
C LEU A 81 -0.06 4.58 -3.85
N LEU A 82 -1.29 4.08 -3.93
CA LEU A 82 -2.43 4.66 -3.23
C LEU A 82 -2.32 4.50 -1.70
N THR A 83 -1.78 3.38 -1.22
CA THR A 83 -1.60 3.12 0.22
C THR A 83 -0.23 3.49 0.76
N ALA A 84 0.78 3.75 -0.10
CA ALA A 84 2.16 4.02 0.31
C ALA A 84 2.28 5.06 1.43
N GLY A 85 1.48 6.14 1.37
CA GLY A 85 1.45 7.18 2.39
C GLY A 85 1.04 6.68 3.76
N ILE A 86 -0.02 5.90 3.79
CA ILE A 86 -0.58 5.34 5.01
C ILE A 86 0.39 4.28 5.55
N ASP A 87 0.89 3.39 4.70
CA ASP A 87 1.84 2.34 5.08
C ASP A 87 3.14 2.93 5.68
N GLY A 88 3.68 3.96 5.04
CA GLY A 88 4.89 4.64 5.54
C GLY A 88 4.62 5.36 6.85
N LEU A 89 3.46 5.99 7.02
CA LEU A 89 3.09 6.65 8.26
C LEU A 89 2.84 5.67 9.40
N VAL A 90 2.19 4.53 9.14
CA VAL A 90 2.08 3.41 10.09
C VAL A 90 3.47 2.86 10.45
N GLY A 91 4.38 2.78 9.48
CA GLY A 91 5.79 2.46 9.71
C GLY A 91 6.44 3.37 10.73
N ARG A 92 6.31 4.70 10.56
CA ARG A 92 6.90 5.65 11.51
C ARG A 92 6.20 5.74 12.84
N LEU A 93 4.87 5.60 12.84
CA LEU A 93 4.10 5.47 14.08
C LEU A 93 4.70 4.36 14.94
N ARG A 94 5.02 3.21 14.33
CA ARG A 94 5.67 2.09 15.01
C ARG A 94 7.03 2.47 15.60
N GLU A 95 7.86 3.19 14.84
CA GLU A 95 9.18 3.66 15.30
C GLU A 95 9.06 4.66 16.47
N CYS A 96 8.30 5.75 16.29
CA CYS A 96 8.12 6.77 17.33
C CYS A 96 7.50 6.20 18.62
N LEU A 97 6.57 5.24 18.48
CA LEU A 97 5.94 4.61 19.64
C LEU A 97 6.87 3.61 20.37
N SER A 98 7.94 3.13 19.71
CA SER A 98 8.97 2.27 20.31
C SER A 98 10.00 3.08 21.13
N ASP A 99 10.35 4.29 20.67
CA ASP A 99 11.43 5.10 21.26
C ASP A 99 10.98 6.12 22.33
N GLY A 100 9.67 6.25 22.56
CA GLY A 100 9.15 6.79 23.81
C GLY A 100 8.83 8.29 23.85
N SER A 101 8.10 8.83 22.87
CA SER A 101 7.09 9.87 23.14
C SER A 101 6.13 10.09 21.94
N PRO A 102 4.80 10.05 22.14
CA PRO A 102 3.83 10.42 21.10
C PRO A 102 4.00 11.85 20.57
N SER A 103 4.64 12.75 21.34
CA SER A 103 4.91 14.13 20.93
C SER A 103 5.89 14.23 19.76
N ASP A 104 6.73 13.23 19.57
CA ASP A 104 7.81 13.28 18.57
C ASP A 104 7.27 13.00 17.16
N LEU A 105 6.21 12.20 17.08
CA LEU A 105 5.40 12.00 15.87
C LEU A 105 4.82 13.32 15.33
N LEU A 106 4.34 14.20 16.21
CA LEU A 106 3.80 15.53 15.86
C LEU A 106 4.91 16.52 15.46
N ARG A 107 6.15 16.30 15.94
CA ARG A 107 7.28 17.23 15.74
C ARG A 107 8.01 16.96 14.43
N GLU A 108 8.26 15.70 14.10
CA GLU A 108 9.16 15.33 13.00
C GLU A 108 8.50 15.22 11.61
N GLY A 109 7.18 15.42 11.50
CA GLY A 109 6.45 15.59 10.22
C GLY A 109 6.42 14.33 9.35
N ALA A 110 5.25 13.82 8.99
CA ALA A 110 4.96 12.47 8.44
C ALA A 110 5.74 11.97 7.18
N LEU A 111 6.63 12.78 6.61
CA LEU A 111 7.21 12.63 5.27
C LEU A 111 8.34 11.61 5.04
N VAL A 112 8.25 10.36 5.49
CA VAL A 112 9.19 9.32 4.97
C VAL A 112 8.51 8.33 4.02
N ALA A 113 7.21 8.45 3.80
CA ALA A 113 6.46 7.52 2.95
C ALA A 113 6.63 7.74 1.44
N PHE A 114 6.91 8.98 1.00
CA PHE A 114 7.05 9.33 -0.42
C PHE A 114 8.48 9.76 -0.70
N ALA A 115 9.17 9.06 -1.59
CA ALA A 115 10.58 9.27 -1.86
C ALA A 115 10.81 10.42 -2.85
N THR A 116 9.80 10.81 -3.64
CA THR A 116 9.93 11.81 -4.71
C THR A 116 8.69 12.70 -4.89
N ALA A 117 8.89 13.90 -5.46
CA ALA A 117 7.79 14.80 -5.84
C ALA A 117 6.84 14.15 -6.87
N GLY A 118 7.36 13.33 -7.80
CA GLY A 118 6.54 12.63 -8.79
C GLY A 118 5.61 11.57 -8.19
N GLU A 119 6.02 10.93 -7.09
CA GLU A 119 5.15 10.00 -6.34
C GLU A 119 4.03 10.75 -5.61
N LEU A 120 4.31 11.93 -5.07
CA LEU A 120 3.29 12.79 -4.47
C LEU A 120 2.27 13.25 -5.52
N ASP A 121 2.72 13.73 -6.69
CA ASP A 121 1.80 14.13 -7.76
C ASP A 121 0.92 12.96 -8.23
N SER A 122 1.52 11.77 -8.35
CA SER A 122 0.83 10.52 -8.68
C SER A 122 -0.24 10.17 -7.65
N LEU A 123 0.10 10.23 -6.36
CA LEU A 123 -0.87 10.01 -5.29
C LEU A 123 -1.98 11.05 -5.33
N ARG A 124 -1.64 12.33 -5.47
CA ARG A 124 -2.63 13.43 -5.54
C ARG A 124 -3.63 13.19 -6.65
N GLY A 125 -3.15 12.83 -7.83
CA GLY A 125 -3.97 12.48 -8.98
C GLY A 125 -4.88 11.29 -8.69
N LEU A 126 -4.34 10.22 -8.10
CA LEU A 126 -5.13 9.04 -7.79
C LEU A 126 -6.23 9.31 -6.75
N VAL A 127 -5.91 10.01 -5.67
CA VAL A 127 -6.89 10.38 -4.62
C VAL A 127 -7.99 11.25 -5.23
N ARG A 128 -7.66 12.17 -6.14
CA ARG A 128 -8.66 12.95 -6.90
C ARG A 128 -9.57 12.05 -7.74
N LEU A 129 -9.01 11.06 -8.44
CA LEU A 129 -9.80 10.12 -9.25
C LEU A 129 -10.76 9.27 -8.41
N THR A 130 -10.50 9.03 -7.12
CA THR A 130 -11.44 8.27 -6.26
C THR A 130 -12.82 8.94 -6.13
N ARG A 131 -12.97 10.25 -6.42
CA ARG A 131 -14.27 10.92 -6.44
C ARG A 131 -15.13 10.55 -7.65
N THR A 132 -14.50 10.20 -8.77
CA THR A 132 -15.16 9.97 -10.06
C THR A 132 -15.08 8.53 -10.52
N GLU A 133 -14.15 7.75 -9.98
CA GLU A 133 -13.85 6.37 -10.40
C GLU A 133 -14.17 5.39 -9.26
N PRO A 134 -15.35 4.71 -9.29
CA PRO A 134 -15.79 3.82 -8.21
C PRO A 134 -14.83 2.67 -7.92
N GLY A 135 -14.17 2.14 -8.95
CA GLY A 135 -13.19 1.07 -8.80
C GLY A 135 -11.95 1.51 -8.02
N LEU A 136 -11.46 2.73 -8.27
CA LEU A 136 -10.36 3.30 -7.47
C LEU A 136 -10.82 3.65 -6.05
N ARG A 137 -12.05 4.12 -5.88
CA ARG A 137 -12.62 4.35 -4.54
C ARG A 137 -12.68 3.07 -3.72
N ALA A 138 -13.04 1.94 -4.34
CA ALA A 138 -13.04 0.65 -3.65
C ALA A 138 -11.63 0.25 -3.18
N VAL A 139 -10.60 0.46 -4.01
CA VAL A 139 -9.19 0.21 -3.63
C VAL A 139 -8.76 1.11 -2.46
N TRP A 140 -9.11 2.40 -2.51
CA TRP A 140 -8.83 3.36 -1.44
C TRP A 140 -9.42 2.93 -0.10
N LEU A 141 -10.72 2.60 -0.08
CA LEU A 141 -11.41 2.16 1.14
C LEU A 141 -10.88 0.82 1.66
N GLN A 142 -10.49 -0.10 0.79
CA GLN A 142 -9.85 -1.36 1.20
C GLN A 142 -8.49 -1.10 1.88
N GLY A 143 -7.69 -0.18 1.34
CA GLY A 143 -6.42 0.23 1.95
C GLY A 143 -6.59 0.81 3.35
N HIS A 144 -7.61 1.65 3.55
CA HIS A 144 -7.95 2.19 4.87
C HIS A 144 -8.35 1.13 5.88
N ASP A 145 -9.17 0.17 5.46
CA ASP A 145 -9.60 -0.94 6.31
C ASP A 145 -8.41 -1.83 6.71
N GLU A 146 -7.44 -2.03 5.81
CA GLU A 146 -6.18 -2.72 6.11
C GLU A 146 -5.31 -1.93 7.09
N ALA A 147 -5.18 -0.62 6.89
CA ALA A 147 -4.44 0.26 7.79
C ALA A 147 -5.02 0.30 9.21
N VAL A 148 -6.35 0.33 9.36
CA VAL A 148 -7.01 0.25 10.69
C VAL A 148 -6.59 -1.01 11.43
N ARG A 149 -6.52 -2.17 10.75
CA ARG A 149 -6.05 -3.41 11.38
C ARG A 149 -4.61 -3.28 11.85
N GLU A 150 -3.71 -2.74 11.04
CA GLU A 150 -2.30 -2.58 11.43
C GLU A 150 -2.13 -1.62 12.62
N ILE A 151 -2.82 -0.49 12.58
CA ILE A 151 -2.80 0.52 13.66
C ILE A 151 -3.33 -0.09 14.96
N THR A 152 -4.45 -0.81 14.89
CA THR A 152 -5.08 -1.44 16.07
C THR A 152 -4.14 -2.45 16.73
N HIS A 153 -3.48 -3.32 15.95
CA HIS A 153 -2.48 -4.24 16.50
C HIS A 153 -1.31 -3.52 17.17
N MET A 154 -0.79 -2.46 16.53
CA MET A 154 0.29 -1.66 17.10
C MET A 154 -0.10 -1.01 18.44
N LEU A 155 -1.32 -0.48 18.54
CA LEU A 155 -1.84 0.13 19.76
C LEU A 155 -2.11 -0.91 20.86
N ALA A 156 -2.59 -2.10 20.49
CA ALA A 156 -2.78 -3.23 21.40
C ALA A 156 -1.46 -3.67 22.03
N ASP A 157 -0.43 -3.90 21.21
CA ASP A 157 0.90 -4.32 21.66
C ASP A 157 1.51 -3.33 22.65
N ARG A 158 1.33 -2.03 22.41
CA ARG A 158 1.83 -0.96 23.28
C ARG A 158 1.05 -0.86 24.60
N SER A 159 -0.27 -0.98 24.55
CA SER A 159 -1.15 -0.79 25.72
C SER A 159 -1.30 -2.04 26.58
N GLY A 160 -0.85 -3.20 26.09
CA GLY A 160 -1.10 -4.50 26.71
C GLY A 160 -2.58 -4.92 26.69
N GLN A 161 -3.40 -4.25 25.86
CA GLN A 161 -4.83 -4.55 25.70
C GLN A 161 -5.06 -5.49 24.52
N SER A 162 -6.27 -6.04 24.42
CA SER A 162 -6.69 -6.80 23.23
C SER A 162 -6.87 -5.86 22.03
N PRO A 163 -6.45 -6.26 20.81
CA PRO A 163 -6.79 -5.53 19.58
C PRO A 163 -8.30 -5.44 19.32
N ASP A 164 -9.09 -6.37 19.88
CA ASP A 164 -10.55 -6.36 19.77
C ASP A 164 -11.23 -5.54 20.88
N SER A 165 -10.46 -4.93 21.79
CA SER A 165 -11.02 -4.08 22.83
C SER A 165 -11.58 -2.80 22.23
N LEU A 166 -12.77 -2.39 22.69
CA LEU A 166 -13.42 -1.17 22.20
C LEU A 166 -12.50 0.07 22.25
N PRO A 167 -11.70 0.31 23.32
CA PRO A 167 -10.77 1.44 23.34
C PRO A 167 -9.74 1.40 22.21
N VAL A 168 -9.11 0.25 21.96
CA VAL A 168 -8.08 0.11 20.92
C VAL A 168 -8.69 0.24 19.53
N LEU A 169 -9.87 -0.36 19.29
CA LEU A 169 -10.59 -0.23 18.03
C LEU A 169 -10.93 1.24 17.73
N VAL A 170 -11.48 1.97 18.71
CA VAL A 170 -11.84 3.38 18.55
C VAL A 170 -10.60 4.23 18.29
N GLN A 171 -9.52 4.04 19.05
CA GLN A 171 -8.27 4.76 18.84
C GLN A 171 -7.68 4.52 17.45
N GLY A 172 -7.67 3.27 16.99
CA GLY A 172 -7.18 2.91 15.65
C GLY A 172 -8.03 3.53 14.54
N MET A 173 -9.35 3.53 14.70
CA MET A 173 -10.27 4.18 13.76
C MET A 173 -10.09 5.69 13.71
N VAL A 174 -9.98 6.37 14.86
CA VAL A 174 -9.78 7.83 14.93
C VAL A 174 -8.46 8.22 14.27
N LEU A 175 -7.39 7.48 14.54
CA LEU A 175 -6.10 7.74 13.91
C LEU A 175 -6.18 7.55 12.39
N ASN A 176 -6.72 6.42 11.91
CA ASN A 176 -6.87 6.19 10.47
C ASN A 176 -7.75 7.26 9.79
N ALA A 177 -8.84 7.67 10.43
CA ALA A 177 -9.73 8.71 9.91
C ALA A 177 -9.01 10.05 9.76
N ALA A 178 -8.17 10.42 10.74
CA ALA A 178 -7.36 11.64 10.66
C ALA A 178 -6.35 11.58 9.50
N LEU A 179 -5.67 10.46 9.32
CA LEU A 179 -4.71 10.29 8.22
C LEU A 179 -5.39 10.33 6.85
N THR A 180 -6.53 9.64 6.73
CA THR A 180 -7.36 9.65 5.52
C THR A 180 -7.82 11.07 5.20
N ALA A 181 -8.36 11.78 6.19
CA ALA A 181 -8.83 13.15 6.05
C ALA A 181 -7.71 14.10 5.64
N ALA A 182 -6.50 13.94 6.18
CA ALA A 182 -5.32 14.73 5.79
C ALA A 182 -4.98 14.55 4.30
N VAL A 183 -4.87 13.30 3.84
CA VAL A 183 -4.52 12.99 2.43
C VAL A 183 -5.61 13.47 1.49
N GLU A 184 -6.87 13.25 1.84
CA GLU A 184 -8.02 13.71 1.05
C GLU A 184 -8.12 15.23 1.00
N HIS A 185 -7.97 15.92 2.13
CA HIS A 185 -7.98 17.38 2.21
C HIS A 185 -6.86 17.99 1.38
N TRP A 186 -5.64 17.46 1.50
CA TRP A 186 -4.50 17.87 0.67
C TRP A 186 -4.75 17.64 -0.82
N ALA A 187 -5.29 16.48 -1.19
CA ALA A 187 -5.55 16.15 -2.58
C ALA A 187 -6.61 17.08 -3.20
N TRP A 188 -7.60 17.51 -2.42
CA TRP A 188 -8.71 18.32 -2.92
C TRP A 188 -8.55 19.83 -2.66
N ALA A 189 -7.51 20.25 -1.95
CA ALA A 189 -7.19 21.67 -1.83
C ALA A 189 -6.85 22.24 -3.21
N ASP A 190 -7.51 23.35 -3.56
CA ASP A 190 -7.26 24.12 -4.79
C ASP A 190 -5.93 24.90 -4.70
N GLN A 191 -5.42 25.13 -3.49
CA GLN A 191 -4.16 25.83 -3.23
C GLN A 191 -2.98 24.86 -3.39
N GLU A 192 -2.02 25.17 -4.26
CA GLU A 192 -0.75 24.42 -4.39
C GLU A 192 0.16 24.57 -3.16
N GLU A 193 -0.15 25.48 -2.23
CA GLU A 193 0.68 25.80 -1.06
C GLU A 193 0.51 24.85 0.12
N LEU A 194 -0.60 24.10 0.22
CA LEU A 194 -0.79 23.17 1.33
C LEU A 194 0.12 21.95 1.14
N SER A 195 1.14 21.82 1.98
CA SER A 195 1.96 20.61 2.00
C SER A 195 1.18 19.46 2.65
N ILE A 196 1.39 18.24 2.16
CA ILE A 196 0.80 17.03 2.75
C ILE A 196 1.23 16.87 4.22
N ASP A 197 2.44 17.31 4.56
CA ASP A 197 2.94 17.33 5.94
C ASP A 197 2.11 18.21 6.87
N GLN A 198 1.78 19.40 6.40
CA GLN A 198 0.96 20.33 7.18
C GLN A 198 -0.42 19.72 7.41
N ALA A 199 -1.03 19.15 6.35
CA ALA A 199 -2.31 18.48 6.46
C ALA A 199 -2.28 17.30 7.46
N ILE A 200 -1.24 16.46 7.44
CA ILE A 200 -1.12 15.34 8.37
C ILE A 200 -0.89 15.82 9.80
N ARG A 201 -0.02 16.81 10.01
CA ARG A 201 0.23 17.39 11.33
C ARG A 201 -1.06 17.96 11.94
N ASP A 202 -1.80 18.74 11.16
CA ASP A 202 -3.06 19.34 11.61
C ASP A 202 -4.11 18.28 11.94
N ALA A 203 -4.25 17.26 11.10
CA ALA A 203 -5.18 16.17 11.35
C ALA A 203 -4.82 15.34 12.60
N LEU A 204 -3.54 15.04 12.81
CA LEU A 204 -3.07 14.34 14.01
C LEU A 204 -3.28 15.18 15.27
N HIS A 205 -3.06 16.50 15.19
CA HIS A 205 -3.35 17.41 16.29
C HIS A 205 -4.84 17.43 16.62
N LEU A 206 -5.72 17.54 15.60
CA LEU A 206 -7.17 17.48 15.78
C LEU A 206 -7.63 16.16 16.38
N ALA A 207 -7.07 15.03 15.93
CA ALA A 207 -7.35 13.71 16.51
C ALA A 207 -6.92 13.61 17.98
N ALA A 208 -5.72 14.11 18.31
CA ALA A 208 -5.24 14.15 19.69
C ALA A 208 -6.12 15.04 20.58
N CYS A 209 -6.63 16.16 20.06
CA CYS A 209 -7.56 17.05 20.75
C CYS A 209 -9.01 16.55 20.80
N ALA A 210 -9.41 15.60 19.96
CA ALA A 210 -10.74 14.99 19.98
C ALA A 210 -10.85 13.83 21.00
N LEU A 211 -9.72 13.35 21.51
CA LEU A 211 -9.60 12.26 22.47
C LEU A 211 -9.40 12.61 23.98
N PRO A 212 -9.24 13.87 24.44
CA PRO A 212 -9.02 14.17 25.86
C PRO A 212 -10.34 14.31 26.67
N ASP A 213 -11.48 14.59 26.03
CA ASP A 213 -12.73 14.98 26.72
C ASP A 213 -13.85 13.92 26.70
N LEU A 214 -13.54 12.66 26.37
CA LEU A 214 -14.46 11.54 26.56
C LEU A 214 -14.26 10.93 27.96
N GLU A 215 -14.33 11.77 29.00
CA GLU A 215 -14.71 11.31 30.33
C GLU A 215 -16.21 10.95 30.28
N CYS A 216 -16.50 9.68 30.00
CA CYS A 216 -17.79 9.08 30.34
C CYS A 216 -17.72 8.49 31.75
#